data_AF-A0A3D5MUA8-F1
#
_entry.id   AF-A0A3D5MUA8-F1
#
_cell.length_a   1.000
_cell.length_b   1.000
_cell.length_c   1.000
_cell.angle_alpha   90.00
_cell.angle_beta   90.00
_cell.angle_gamma   90.00
#
_symmetry.space_group_name_H-M   'P 1'
#
loop_
_entity.id
_entity.type
_entity.pdbx_description
1 polymer ?
#
loop_
_entity_poly.entity_id
_entity_poly.type
_entity_poly.pdbx_seq_one_letter_code
_entity_poly.pdbx_strand_id
1 'polypeptide(L)'
;MEEVAFENGVETIGNCAFSGCAITSIDFPANIKSIGTAAFRDCSKLETAKSKHDIAVGSDAFAGTKVDKIEITGGEDKNTKPKVQVGWYRDNDGSGSP
;
A
#
# COMPACT_ATOMS: atom_id res chain seq x y z
N MET A 1 -5.89 -16.82 4.04
CA MET A 1 -5.73 -16.25 5.39
C MET A 1 -4.71 -15.14 5.22
N GLU A 2 -5.14 -13.90 5.10
CA GLU A 2 -4.36 -12.91 4.33
C GLU A 2 -4.56 -11.49 4.90
N GLU A 3 -4.43 -11.37 6.22
CA GLU A 3 -4.25 -10.09 6.90
C GLU A 3 -2.80 -10.04 7.41
N VAL A 4 -2.07 -8.97 7.08
CA VAL A 4 -0.73 -8.72 7.62
C VAL A 4 -0.87 -7.82 8.84
N ALA A 5 -0.61 -8.39 10.01
CA ALA A 5 -0.49 -7.65 11.26
C ALA A 5 0.99 -7.36 11.51
N PHE A 6 1.35 -6.09 11.64
CA PHE A 6 2.70 -5.68 12.02
C PHE A 6 2.80 -5.52 13.54
N GLU A 7 3.89 -6.01 14.12
CA GLU A 7 4.18 -5.73 15.52
C GLU A 7 4.54 -4.25 15.75
N ASN A 8 4.36 -3.81 16.99
CA ASN A 8 4.56 -2.43 17.41
C ASN A 8 6.06 -2.08 17.37
N GLY A 9 6.55 -1.71 16.20
CA GLY A 9 7.97 -1.45 15.95
C GLY A 9 8.40 -1.53 14.49
N VAL A 10 7.51 -1.89 13.56
CA VAL A 10 7.85 -1.88 12.13
C VAL A 10 7.90 -0.43 11.63
N GLU A 11 9.10 0.07 11.46
CA GLU A 11 9.37 1.42 10.95
C GLU A 11 9.55 1.45 9.42
N THR A 12 10.00 0.36 8.82
CA THR A 12 10.31 0.32 7.39
C THR A 12 9.96 -1.04 6.80
N ILE A 13 9.29 -1.03 5.66
CA ILE A 13 9.06 -2.24 4.85
C ILE A 13 10.11 -2.26 3.74
N GLY A 14 10.85 -3.37 3.65
CA GLY A 14 11.88 -3.55 2.64
C GLY A 14 11.33 -3.63 1.21
N ASN A 15 12.21 -3.44 0.23
CA ASN A 15 11.87 -3.60 -1.18
C ASN A 15 11.40 -5.04 -1.44
N CYS A 16 10.32 -5.21 -2.20
CA CYS A 16 9.70 -6.51 -2.52
C CYS A 16 9.32 -7.39 -1.32
N ALA A 17 9.22 -6.85 -0.10
CA ALA A 17 9.01 -7.65 1.12
C ALA A 17 7.76 -8.55 1.07
N PHE A 18 6.70 -8.10 0.41
CA PHE A 18 5.42 -8.80 0.24
C PHE A 18 5.02 -8.92 -1.23
N SER A 19 5.99 -8.91 -2.17
CA SER A 19 5.66 -9.04 -3.59
C SER A 19 5.06 -10.42 -3.89
N GLY A 20 3.96 -10.43 -4.65
CA GLY A 20 3.21 -11.65 -5.01
C GLY A 20 2.43 -12.26 -3.85
N CYS A 21 2.26 -11.52 -2.75
CA CYS A 21 1.47 -12.01 -1.62
C CYS A 21 -0.02 -11.81 -1.88
N ALA A 22 -0.84 -12.77 -1.51
CA ALA A 22 -2.28 -12.72 -1.79
C ALA A 22 -3.07 -11.91 -0.74
N ILE A 23 -2.46 -10.92 -0.11
CA ILE A 23 -3.02 -10.15 1.01
C ILE A 23 -4.29 -9.42 0.56
N THR A 24 -5.35 -9.43 1.37
CA THR A 24 -6.62 -8.74 1.05
C THR A 24 -6.73 -7.37 1.70
N SER A 25 -6.23 -7.25 2.94
CA SER A 25 -6.22 -6.02 3.73
C SER A 25 -4.92 -5.86 4.49
N ILE A 26 -4.41 -4.64 4.56
CA ILE A 26 -3.20 -4.28 5.31
C ILE A 26 -3.52 -3.14 6.27
N ASP A 27 -3.11 -3.28 7.54
CA ASP A 27 -3.14 -2.21 8.54
C ASP A 27 -1.71 -1.88 8.97
N PHE A 28 -1.20 -0.73 8.52
CA PHE A 28 0.16 -0.29 8.84
C PHE A 28 0.23 0.28 10.28
N PRO A 29 1.28 -0.04 11.05
CA PRO A 29 1.42 0.41 12.42
C PRO A 29 1.74 1.91 12.47
N ALA A 30 1.42 2.59 13.58
CA ALA A 30 1.66 4.03 13.71
C ALA A 30 3.14 4.45 13.56
N ASN A 31 4.07 3.52 13.74
CA ASN A 31 5.51 3.75 13.62
C ASN A 31 6.06 3.61 12.19
N ILE A 32 5.23 3.22 11.21
CA ILE A 32 5.68 3.05 9.82
C ILE A 32 6.14 4.40 9.25
N LYS A 33 7.35 4.44 8.71
CA LYS A 33 7.98 5.63 8.10
C LYS A 33 8.02 5.51 6.58
N SER A 34 8.41 4.33 6.09
CA SER A 34 8.58 4.11 4.65
C SER A 34 8.30 2.68 4.20
N ILE A 35 7.88 2.58 2.93
CA ILE A 35 7.64 1.35 2.19
C ILE A 35 8.60 1.33 1.01
N GLY A 36 9.34 0.24 0.86
CA GLY A 36 10.27 0.03 -0.23
C GLY A 36 9.60 -0.09 -1.60
N THR A 37 10.42 0.02 -2.63
CA THR A 37 10.02 -0.18 -4.04
C THR A 37 9.44 -1.58 -4.23
N ALA A 38 8.33 -1.67 -4.97
CA ALA A 38 7.66 -2.93 -5.27
C ALA A 38 7.28 -3.79 -4.04
N ALA A 39 7.17 -3.20 -2.84
CA ALA A 39 6.93 -3.94 -1.59
C ALA A 39 5.68 -4.82 -1.63
N PHE A 40 4.60 -4.40 -2.28
CA PHE A 40 3.34 -5.13 -2.49
C PHE A 40 3.04 -5.34 -3.97
N ARG A 41 4.08 -5.41 -4.80
CA ARG A 41 3.91 -5.62 -6.24
C ARG A 41 3.27 -6.99 -6.50
N ASP A 42 2.31 -7.03 -7.42
CA ASP A 42 1.57 -8.24 -7.82
C ASP A 42 0.62 -8.80 -6.74
N CYS A 43 0.29 -8.01 -5.71
CA CYS A 43 -0.74 -8.38 -4.74
C CYS A 43 -2.15 -8.14 -5.31
N SER A 44 -2.59 -8.96 -6.27
CA SER A 44 -3.85 -8.74 -7.00
C SER A 44 -5.12 -8.87 -6.14
N LYS A 45 -5.01 -9.47 -4.96
CA LYS A 45 -6.11 -9.55 -3.98
C LYS A 45 -6.14 -8.36 -3.02
N LEU A 46 -5.13 -7.50 -3.03
CA LEU A 46 -5.05 -6.40 -2.09
C LEU A 46 -6.03 -5.31 -2.49
N GLU A 47 -7.08 -5.16 -1.68
CA GLU A 47 -8.17 -4.23 -1.93
C GLU A 47 -8.10 -3.01 -1.01
N THR A 48 -7.59 -3.19 0.22
CA THR A 48 -7.58 -2.13 1.24
C THR A 48 -6.23 -2.03 1.93
N ALA A 49 -5.68 -0.82 2.02
CA ALA A 49 -4.45 -0.54 2.75
C ALA A 49 -4.69 0.69 3.65
N LYS A 50 -4.51 0.52 4.96
CA LYS A 50 -4.77 1.54 5.97
C LYS A 50 -3.49 1.94 6.68
N SER A 51 -3.28 3.23 6.89
CA SER A 51 -2.20 3.74 7.74
C SER A 51 -2.74 4.69 8.80
N LYS A 52 -2.01 4.91 9.88
CA LYS A 52 -2.37 5.93 10.90
C LYS A 52 -1.74 7.29 10.64
N HIS A 53 -0.81 7.37 9.70
CA HIS A 53 -0.10 8.59 9.35
C HIS A 53 0.40 8.55 7.90
N ASP A 54 0.91 9.68 7.42
CA ASP A 54 1.60 9.79 6.13
C ASP A 54 2.87 8.93 6.11
N ILE A 55 3.06 8.16 5.03
CA ILE A 55 4.20 7.28 4.85
C ILE A 55 4.83 7.45 3.47
N ALA A 56 6.15 7.38 3.43
CA ALA A 56 6.88 7.43 2.17
C ALA A 56 6.76 6.09 1.46
N VAL A 57 6.15 6.06 0.29
CA VAL A 57 5.95 4.84 -0.49
C VAL A 57 6.88 4.86 -1.70
N GLY A 58 7.63 3.79 -1.88
CA GLY A 58 8.53 3.62 -3.01
C GLY A 58 7.81 3.44 -4.34
N SER A 59 8.54 3.63 -5.43
CA SER A 59 8.03 3.42 -6.80
C SER A 59 7.45 2.01 -6.94
N ASP A 60 6.31 1.90 -7.64
CA ASP A 60 5.64 0.62 -7.92
C ASP A 60 5.29 -0.23 -6.69
N ALA A 61 5.31 0.34 -5.48
CA ALA A 61 5.04 -0.43 -4.26
C ALA A 61 3.69 -1.15 -4.29
N PHE A 62 2.69 -0.59 -4.97
CA PHE A 62 1.36 -1.16 -5.15
C PHE A 62 1.03 -1.50 -6.62
N ALA A 63 2.06 -1.66 -7.47
CA ALA A 63 1.86 -2.01 -8.86
C ALA A 63 1.23 -3.41 -9.00
N GLY A 64 0.17 -3.53 -9.81
CA GLY A 64 -0.56 -4.79 -9.97
C GLY A 64 -1.47 -5.17 -8.79
N THR A 65 -1.75 -4.22 -7.89
CA THR A 65 -2.76 -4.38 -6.83
C THR A 65 -4.09 -3.73 -7.20
N LYS A 66 -5.16 -4.00 -6.42
CA LYS A 66 -6.45 -3.31 -6.57
C LYS A 66 -6.54 -2.02 -5.73
N VAL A 67 -5.50 -1.71 -4.94
CA VAL A 67 -5.43 -0.50 -4.12
C VAL A 67 -5.11 0.69 -5.01
N ASP A 68 -6.08 1.58 -5.19
CA ASP A 68 -5.88 2.86 -5.90
C ASP A 68 -5.34 3.94 -4.93
N LYS A 69 -5.57 3.79 -3.62
CA LYS A 69 -5.17 4.74 -2.57
C LYS A 69 -4.96 4.09 -1.20
N ILE A 70 -4.09 4.68 -0.38
CA ILE A 70 -3.94 4.31 1.04
C ILE A 70 -4.90 5.16 1.87
N GLU A 71 -5.68 4.52 2.75
CA GLU A 71 -6.59 5.21 3.67
C GLU A 71 -5.87 5.56 4.97
N ILE A 72 -5.68 6.85 5.24
CA ILE A 72 -5.08 7.28 6.50
C ILE A 72 -6.18 7.39 7.56
N THR A 73 -6.34 6.37 8.41
CA THR A 73 -7.28 6.35 9.53
C THR A 73 -6.61 6.94 10.78
N GLY A 74 -6.43 8.26 10.77
CA GLY A 74 -5.83 9.02 11.86
C GLY A 74 -6.55 10.35 12.05
N GLY A 75 -7.78 10.31 12.57
CA GLY A 75 -8.56 11.50 12.88
C GLY A 75 -10.07 11.26 12.78
N GLU A 76 -10.79 11.46 13.88
CA GLU A 76 -12.24 11.65 13.85
C GLU A 76 -12.58 12.99 13.17
N ASP A 77 -12.60 13.04 11.84
CA ASP A 77 -13.16 14.18 11.12
C ASP A 77 -14.17 13.71 10.07
N LYS A 78 -15.42 13.64 10.52
CA LYS A 78 -16.60 13.78 9.65
C LYS A 78 -16.36 15.04 8.81
N ASN A 79 -16.20 14.89 7.49
CA ASN A 79 -16.10 15.99 6.51
C ASN A 79 -14.68 16.51 6.17
N THR A 80 -13.77 15.63 5.75
CA THR A 80 -12.70 16.07 4.84
C THR A 80 -12.43 15.00 3.79
N LYS A 81 -12.56 15.39 2.52
CA LYS A 81 -12.34 14.50 1.37
C LYS A 81 -10.97 13.81 1.50
N PRO A 82 -10.86 12.50 1.21
CA PRO A 82 -9.59 11.78 1.31
C PRO A 82 -8.54 12.58 0.54
N LYS A 83 -7.47 13.00 1.21
CA LYS A 83 -6.30 13.59 0.54
C LYS A 83 -5.65 12.46 -0.26
N VAL A 84 -6.13 12.27 -1.47
CA VAL A 84 -5.57 11.35 -2.45
C VAL A 84 -4.18 11.86 -2.79
N GLN A 85 -3.14 11.21 -2.28
CA GLN A 85 -1.83 11.32 -2.91
C GLN A 85 -1.94 10.67 -4.29
N VAL A 86 -1.63 11.49 -5.28
CA VAL A 86 -1.79 11.29 -6.71
C VAL A 86 -1.30 9.92 -7.19
N GLY A 87 -2.03 9.36 -8.16
CA GLY A 87 -1.92 7.98 -8.62
C GLY A 87 -0.50 7.47 -8.81
N TRP A 88 -0.26 6.30 -8.24
CA TRP A 88 0.92 5.47 -8.46
C TRP A 88 0.95 5.10 -9.94
N TYR A 89 1.80 5.79 -10.69
CA TYR A 89 2.12 5.66 -12.11
C TYR A 89 1.52 4.40 -12.79
N ARG A 90 0.42 4.61 -13.53
CA ARG A 90 -0.41 3.57 -14.14
C ARG A 90 0.15 3.21 -15.52
N ASP A 91 1.43 2.89 -15.61
CA ASP A 91 2.08 2.56 -16.89
C ASP A 91 2.64 1.15 -16.84
N ASN A 92 1.75 0.16 -16.84
CA ASN A 92 2.11 -1.17 -17.33
C ASN A 92 0.90 -1.94 -17.89
N ASP A 93 0.14 -1.30 -18.78
CA ASP A 93 -0.59 -2.02 -19.83
C ASP A 93 0.37 -2.17 -21.02
N GLY A 94 1.32 -3.07 -20.87
CA GLY A 94 2.36 -3.36 -21.86
C GLY A 94 2.35 -4.80 -22.35
N SER A 95 1.36 -5.61 -21.99
CA SER A 95 1.13 -6.91 -22.62
C SER A 95 0.33 -6.76 -23.92
N GLY A 96 0.80 -5.89 -24.81
CA GLY A 96 0.53 -5.99 -26.24
C GLY A 96 1.44 -7.04 -26.84
N SER A 97 1.10 -8.32 -26.62
CA SER A 97 1.66 -9.40 -27.43
C SER A 97 1.14 -9.22 -28.87
N PRO A 98 1.95 -9.39 -29.92
CA PRO A 98 1.51 -9.22 -31.31
C PRO A 98 0.41 -10.22 -31.70
#